data_AF-A0A9E7YU98-F1
#
_entry.id   AF-A0A9E7YU98-F1
#
_cell.length_a   1.000
_cell.length_b   1.000
_cell.length_c   1.000
_cell.angle_alpha   90.00
_cell.angle_beta   90.00
_cell.angle_gamma   90.00
#
_symmetry.space_group_name_H-M   'P 1'
#
loop_
_entity.id
_entity.type
_entity.pdbx_description
1 polymer ?
#
loop_
_entity_poly.entity_id
_entity_poly.type
_entity_poly.pdbx_seq_one_letter_code
_entity_poly.pdbx_strand_id
1 'polypeptide(L)'
;MTILKPGSTGAEVRELQRLLAGRGFSAADTGEYDAATAAAVRAAQACFDLVVDGIAGPKTVQALRVGARQPGHLTAADLQRAAGTLGVPLAAVRAVNEVESRGSGFLPDGRPVILFERHVMYRQLREADQDADALAARYPNIVNPSRGGYVGKAGEHMRLAQAIAIDRDCALASASWGLFQVMGYHWERLGYPSVQAFADAMQSGEGAQLDAFVRFVTSDPALHKALTGGKWSAFAALYNGPAYKDNLYDVKLARAFARYQAEEREAA
;
A
#
# COMPACT_ATOMS: atom_id res chain seq x y z
N MET A 1 2.61 3.63 16.98
CA MET A 1 1.22 3.39 17.45
C MET A 1 0.86 1.95 17.12
N THR A 2 0.26 1.24 18.06
CA THR A 2 -0.10 -0.17 17.90
C THR A 2 -1.32 -0.32 17.01
N ILE A 3 -1.33 -1.31 16.13
CA ILE A 3 -2.51 -1.69 15.34
C ILE A 3 -3.41 -2.55 16.23
N LEU A 4 -4.66 -2.12 16.46
CA LEU A 4 -5.63 -2.85 17.26
C LEU A 4 -6.65 -3.55 16.35
N LYS A 5 -6.96 -4.81 16.66
CA LYS A 5 -7.82 -5.69 15.86
C LYS A 5 -8.51 -6.71 16.77
N PRO A 6 -9.50 -7.49 16.28
CA PRO A 6 -10.15 -8.52 17.08
C PRO A 6 -9.15 -9.41 17.84
N GLY A 7 -9.41 -9.59 19.13
CA GLY A 7 -8.53 -10.31 20.07
C GLY A 7 -7.44 -9.45 20.73
N SER A 8 -7.25 -8.19 20.32
CA SER A 8 -6.46 -7.23 21.12
C SER A 8 -7.14 -6.96 22.46
N THR A 9 -6.35 -6.78 23.52
CA THR A 9 -6.84 -6.41 24.85
C THR A 9 -5.93 -5.38 25.50
N GLY A 10 -6.41 -4.70 26.54
CA GLY A 10 -5.60 -3.79 27.36
C GLY A 10 -6.00 -2.32 27.29
N ALA A 11 -5.13 -1.45 27.82
CA ALA A 11 -5.40 -0.03 28.00
C ALA A 11 -5.60 0.71 26.66
N GLU A 12 -4.89 0.32 25.63
CA GLU A 12 -5.01 0.88 24.28
C GLU A 12 -6.39 0.60 23.67
N VAL A 13 -6.99 -0.56 23.97
CA VAL A 13 -8.35 -0.88 23.52
C VAL A 13 -9.37 -0.04 24.28
N ARG A 14 -9.19 0.17 25.60
CA ARG A 14 -10.05 1.07 26.38
C ARG A 14 -10.02 2.49 25.80
N GLU A 15 -8.84 2.97 25.46
CA GLU A 15 -8.68 4.29 24.85
C GLU A 15 -9.39 4.38 23.50
N LEU A 16 -9.26 3.36 22.64
CA LEU A 16 -10.02 3.26 21.40
C LEU A 16 -11.54 3.29 21.65
N GLN A 17 -12.03 2.50 22.61
CA GLN A 17 -13.46 2.43 22.96
C GLN A 17 -13.98 3.78 23.46
N ARG A 18 -13.20 4.52 24.25
CA ARG A 18 -13.54 5.89 24.68
C ARG A 18 -13.57 6.87 23.51
N LEU A 19 -12.60 6.79 22.59
CA LEU A 19 -12.61 7.61 21.37
C LEU A 19 -13.84 7.32 20.50
N LEU A 20 -14.23 6.05 20.37
CA LEU A 20 -15.45 5.63 19.66
C LEU A 20 -16.71 6.20 20.34
N ALA A 21 -16.86 5.99 21.64
CA ALA A 21 -17.99 6.49 22.43
C ALA A 21 -18.09 8.03 22.40
N GLY A 22 -16.96 8.73 22.51
CA GLY A 22 -16.87 10.19 22.40
C GLY A 22 -17.27 10.73 21.01
N ARG A 23 -17.38 9.86 20.01
CA ARG A 23 -17.87 10.17 18.66
C ARG A 23 -19.25 9.60 18.36
N GLY A 24 -19.94 9.09 19.37
CA GLY A 24 -21.30 8.58 19.26
C GLY A 24 -21.39 7.15 18.74
N PHE A 25 -20.28 6.42 18.62
CA PHE A 25 -20.30 4.99 18.28
C PHE A 25 -20.45 4.16 19.55
N SER A 26 -21.37 3.19 19.55
CA SER A 26 -21.62 2.34 20.71
C SER A 26 -20.44 1.40 20.97
N ALA A 27 -19.61 1.73 21.96
CA ALA A 27 -18.49 0.91 22.41
C ALA A 27 -18.42 0.93 23.94
N ALA A 28 -18.52 -0.25 24.57
CA ALA A 28 -18.34 -0.40 26.01
C ALA A 28 -16.85 -0.34 26.36
N ASP A 29 -16.48 0.31 27.47
CA ASP A 29 -15.10 0.35 27.98
C ASP A 29 -14.76 -0.97 28.69
N THR A 30 -14.60 -2.04 27.91
CA THR A 30 -14.25 -3.39 28.39
C THR A 30 -12.74 -3.61 28.39
N GLY A 31 -12.01 -2.90 27.52
CA GLY A 31 -10.60 -3.17 27.25
C GLY A 31 -10.36 -4.43 26.41
N GLU A 32 -11.41 -4.99 25.82
CA GLU A 32 -11.35 -6.15 24.92
C GLU A 32 -11.85 -5.76 23.53
N TYR A 33 -11.06 -6.06 22.50
CA TYR A 33 -11.46 -5.81 21.12
C TYR A 33 -12.33 -6.98 20.66
N ASP A 34 -13.58 -6.94 21.12
CA ASP A 34 -14.63 -7.90 20.84
C ASP A 34 -15.39 -7.57 19.54
N ALA A 35 -16.44 -8.35 19.25
CA ALA A 35 -17.28 -8.15 18.07
C ALA A 35 -18.01 -6.79 18.09
N ALA A 36 -18.42 -6.30 19.27
CA ALA A 36 -19.08 -5.01 19.41
C ALA A 36 -18.11 -3.85 19.09
N THR A 37 -16.87 -3.93 19.60
CA THR A 37 -15.80 -2.97 19.31
C THR A 37 -15.44 -2.99 17.83
N ALA A 38 -15.34 -4.17 17.22
CA ALA A 38 -15.09 -4.31 15.78
C ALA A 38 -16.21 -3.66 14.94
N ALA A 39 -17.47 -3.87 15.32
CA ALA A 39 -18.62 -3.24 14.67
C ALA A 39 -18.60 -1.71 14.81
N ALA A 40 -18.29 -1.19 16.01
CA ALA A 40 -18.16 0.24 16.25
C ALA A 40 -17.01 0.86 15.43
N VAL A 41 -15.88 0.18 15.29
CA VAL A 41 -14.77 0.62 14.44
C VAL A 41 -15.20 0.67 12.97
N ARG A 42 -15.90 -0.35 12.47
CA ARG A 42 -16.41 -0.37 11.09
C ARG A 42 -17.40 0.76 10.83
N ALA A 43 -18.31 1.01 11.77
CA ALA A 43 -19.25 2.13 11.69
C ALA A 43 -18.51 3.47 11.64
N ALA A 44 -17.48 3.64 12.47
CA ALA A 44 -16.64 4.84 12.44
C ALA A 44 -15.87 4.99 11.11
N GLN A 45 -15.30 3.91 10.60
CA GLN A 45 -14.60 3.91 9.31
C GLN A 45 -15.54 4.31 8.17
N ALA A 46 -16.75 3.74 8.13
CA ALA A 46 -17.75 4.11 7.14
C ALA A 46 -18.18 5.58 7.27
N CYS A 47 -18.42 6.05 8.50
CA CYS A 47 -18.81 7.43 8.77
C CYS A 47 -17.74 8.44 8.33
N PHE A 48 -16.46 8.13 8.52
CA PHE A 48 -15.33 9.00 8.13
C PHE A 48 -14.81 8.73 6.70
N ASP A 49 -15.52 7.97 5.87
CA ASP A 49 -15.11 7.66 4.48
C ASP A 49 -13.71 6.99 4.39
N LEU A 50 -13.39 6.13 5.36
CA LEU A 50 -12.18 5.31 5.36
C LEU A 50 -12.41 3.96 4.67
N VAL A 51 -11.32 3.23 4.42
CA VAL A 51 -11.41 1.78 4.19
C VAL A 51 -12.03 1.11 5.42
N VAL A 52 -13.11 0.38 5.21
CA VAL A 52 -13.84 -0.34 6.27
C VAL A 52 -13.24 -1.74 6.40
N ASP A 53 -12.21 -1.91 7.21
CA ASP A 53 -11.55 -3.21 7.47
C ASP A 53 -11.84 -3.76 8.89
N GLY A 54 -12.37 -2.93 9.78
CA GLY A 54 -12.57 -3.25 11.19
C GLY A 54 -11.26 -3.35 11.97
N ILE A 55 -10.21 -2.68 11.49
CA ILE A 55 -8.90 -2.60 12.15
C ILE A 55 -8.67 -1.14 12.56
N ALA A 56 -8.41 -0.93 13.85
CA ALA A 56 -8.06 0.39 14.37
C ALA A 56 -6.56 0.64 14.22
N GLY A 57 -6.17 0.98 12.98
CA GLY A 57 -4.83 1.47 12.65
C GLY A 57 -4.67 2.99 12.85
N PRO A 58 -3.50 3.55 12.48
CA PRO A 58 -3.22 4.98 12.63
C PRO A 58 -4.26 5.89 11.97
N LYS A 59 -4.77 5.53 10.79
CA LYS A 59 -5.78 6.30 10.05
C LYS A 59 -7.11 6.37 10.77
N THR A 60 -7.61 5.22 11.24
CA THR A 60 -8.85 5.11 12.03
C THR A 60 -8.77 5.95 13.30
N VAL A 61 -7.69 5.81 14.07
CA VAL A 61 -7.51 6.57 15.31
C VAL A 61 -7.33 8.06 15.07
N GLN A 62 -6.64 8.45 14.00
CA GLN A 62 -6.51 9.86 13.64
C GLN A 62 -7.87 10.47 13.30
N ALA A 63 -8.71 9.78 12.51
CA ALA A 63 -10.06 10.24 12.22
C ALA A 63 -10.92 10.33 13.49
N LEU A 64 -10.82 9.36 14.39
CA LEU A 64 -11.47 9.39 15.70
C LEU A 64 -10.96 10.50 16.63
N ARG A 65 -9.74 11.02 16.43
CA ARG A 65 -9.21 12.16 17.21
C ARG A 65 -9.58 13.51 16.60
N VAL A 66 -9.59 13.61 15.27
CA VAL A 66 -9.77 14.89 14.56
C VAL A 66 -11.21 15.13 14.10
N GLY A 67 -11.99 14.07 13.87
CA GLY A 67 -13.37 14.19 13.37
C GLY A 67 -13.51 14.08 11.87
N ALA A 68 -12.43 13.78 11.15
CA ALA A 68 -12.42 13.67 9.71
C ALA A 68 -11.27 12.77 9.24
N ARG A 69 -11.45 12.15 8.06
CA ARG A 69 -10.36 11.52 7.32
C ARG A 69 -9.37 12.58 6.84
N GLN A 70 -8.08 12.26 6.86
CA GLN A 70 -7.06 13.08 6.22
C GLN A 70 -7.19 13.02 4.68
N PRO A 71 -7.10 14.17 3.99
CA PRO A 71 -6.99 14.19 2.53
C PRO A 71 -5.88 13.26 2.03
N GLY A 72 -6.11 12.61 0.90
CA GLY A 72 -5.15 11.69 0.30
C GLY A 72 -5.14 10.27 0.88
N HIS A 73 -5.83 9.98 1.99
CA HIS A 73 -6.03 8.58 2.44
C HIS A 73 -7.00 7.83 1.53
N LEU A 74 -6.80 6.52 1.40
CA LEU A 74 -7.65 5.63 0.61
C LEU A 74 -9.07 5.53 1.21
N THR A 75 -10.07 5.47 0.33
CA THR A 75 -11.50 5.38 0.69
C THR A 75 -12.09 4.03 0.29
N ALA A 76 -13.28 3.71 0.81
CA ALA A 76 -14.05 2.56 0.33
C ALA A 76 -14.44 2.70 -1.16
N ALA A 77 -14.72 3.93 -1.62
CA ALA A 77 -15.07 4.20 -3.01
C ALA A 77 -13.89 3.95 -3.98
N ASP A 78 -12.64 4.20 -3.54
CA ASP A 78 -11.45 3.84 -4.32
C ASP A 78 -11.36 2.33 -4.55
N LEU A 79 -11.61 1.53 -3.50
CA LEU A 79 -11.60 0.06 -3.61
C LEU A 79 -12.72 -0.44 -4.52
N GLN A 80 -13.91 0.18 -4.45
CA GLN A 80 -15.02 -0.15 -5.33
C GLN A 80 -14.70 0.14 -6.81
N ARG A 81 -14.08 1.29 -7.10
CA ARG A 81 -13.63 1.62 -8.46
C ARG A 81 -12.58 0.62 -8.96
N ALA A 82 -11.60 0.28 -8.12
CA ALA A 82 -10.58 -0.71 -8.45
C ALA A 82 -11.20 -2.09 -8.75
N ALA A 83 -12.20 -2.52 -7.97
CA ALA A 83 -12.92 -3.76 -8.21
C ALA A 83 -13.63 -3.76 -9.57
N GLY A 84 -14.29 -2.65 -9.92
CA GLY A 84 -14.91 -2.44 -11.22
C GLY A 84 -13.90 -2.51 -12.38
N THR A 85 -12.78 -1.80 -12.28
CA THR A 85 -11.72 -1.78 -13.31
C THR A 85 -11.08 -3.16 -13.50
N LEU A 86 -10.86 -3.89 -12.40
CA LEU A 86 -10.26 -5.22 -12.43
C LEU A 86 -11.27 -6.33 -12.80
N GLY A 87 -12.58 -6.05 -12.77
CA GLY A 87 -13.61 -7.05 -13.02
C GLY A 87 -13.64 -8.16 -11.96
N VAL A 88 -13.37 -7.83 -10.70
CA VAL A 88 -13.33 -8.78 -9.57
C VAL A 88 -14.27 -8.35 -8.44
N PRO A 89 -14.70 -9.26 -7.55
CA PRO A 89 -15.48 -8.90 -6.38
C PRO A 89 -14.75 -7.89 -5.49
N LEU A 90 -15.49 -6.98 -4.83
CA LEU A 90 -14.91 -6.02 -3.88
C LEU A 90 -14.09 -6.73 -2.79
N ALA A 91 -14.55 -7.88 -2.30
CA ALA A 91 -13.84 -8.71 -1.34
C ALA A 91 -12.41 -9.06 -1.79
N ALA A 92 -12.16 -9.27 -3.09
CA ALA A 92 -10.82 -9.55 -3.61
C ALA A 92 -9.91 -8.33 -3.50
N VAL A 93 -10.41 -7.15 -3.85
CA VAL A 93 -9.64 -5.90 -3.72
C VAL A 93 -9.40 -5.54 -2.26
N ARG A 94 -10.38 -5.74 -1.37
CA ARG A 94 -10.20 -5.54 0.08
C ARG A 94 -9.15 -6.50 0.65
N ALA A 95 -9.15 -7.77 0.23
CA ALA A 95 -8.14 -8.75 0.64
C ALA A 95 -6.73 -8.36 0.18
N VAL A 96 -6.59 -7.97 -1.09
CA VAL A 96 -5.31 -7.47 -1.63
C VAL A 96 -4.85 -6.22 -0.90
N ASN A 97 -5.73 -5.24 -0.68
CA ASN A 97 -5.39 -4.01 0.03
C ASN A 97 -4.92 -4.29 1.47
N GLU A 98 -5.58 -5.19 2.19
CA GLU A 98 -5.17 -5.56 3.55
C GLU A 98 -3.80 -6.24 3.61
N VAL A 99 -3.49 -7.09 2.63
CA VAL A 99 -2.31 -7.96 2.68
C VAL A 99 -1.09 -7.35 2.00
N GLU A 100 -1.30 -6.68 0.86
CA GLU A 100 -0.24 -6.17 -0.01
C GLU A 100 0.07 -4.69 0.22
N SER A 101 -0.80 -3.95 0.92
CA SER A 101 -0.52 -2.55 1.23
C SER A 101 0.38 -2.41 2.45
N ARG A 102 1.20 -1.34 2.47
CA ARG A 102 2.00 -0.96 3.64
C ARG A 102 1.21 -0.29 4.76
N GLY A 103 -0.12 -0.25 4.67
CA GLY A 103 -0.99 0.44 5.62
C GLY A 103 -1.01 1.97 5.45
N SER A 104 0.14 2.62 5.24
CA SER A 104 0.25 4.05 4.90
C SER A 104 1.10 4.24 3.64
N GLY A 105 0.57 4.98 2.67
CA GLY A 105 1.25 5.35 1.44
C GLY A 105 2.21 6.51 1.59
N PHE A 106 2.16 7.20 2.74
CA PHE A 106 2.95 8.39 3.04
C PHE A 106 3.71 8.27 4.36
N LEU A 107 4.87 8.91 4.40
CA LEU A 107 5.64 9.18 5.61
C LEU A 107 4.95 10.29 6.43
N PRO A 108 5.31 10.45 7.73
CA PRO A 108 4.76 11.52 8.56
C PRO A 108 5.00 12.94 8.03
N ASP A 109 6.01 13.13 7.18
CA ASP A 109 6.33 14.41 6.53
C ASP A 109 5.57 14.64 5.21
N GLY A 110 4.65 13.75 4.84
CA GLY A 110 3.79 13.88 3.66
C GLY A 110 4.41 13.39 2.34
N ARG A 111 5.66 12.92 2.34
CA ARG A 111 6.25 12.30 1.15
C ARG A 111 5.77 10.85 0.98
N PRO A 112 5.61 10.34 -0.24
CA PRO A 112 5.21 8.95 -0.45
C PRO A 112 6.26 8.00 0.13
N VAL A 113 5.81 6.86 0.64
CA VAL A 113 6.73 5.79 1.00
C VAL A 113 7.42 5.30 -0.26
N ILE A 114 8.76 5.30 -0.26
CA ILE A 114 9.56 4.76 -1.36
C ILE A 114 10.60 3.76 -0.85
N LEU A 115 11.08 2.92 -1.76
CA LEU A 115 12.34 2.20 -1.61
C LEU A 115 13.18 2.43 -2.88
N PHE A 116 14.37 2.99 -2.72
CA PHE A 116 15.26 3.26 -3.85
C PHE A 116 16.20 2.08 -4.12
N GLU A 117 16.23 1.62 -5.36
CA GLU A 117 16.96 0.42 -5.77
C GLU A 117 18.21 0.79 -6.59
N ARG A 118 19.38 0.87 -5.92
CA ARG A 118 20.66 1.25 -6.57
C ARG A 118 21.06 0.36 -7.76
N HIS A 119 20.58 -0.88 -7.78
CA HIS A 119 20.80 -1.83 -8.86
C HIS A 119 19.86 -1.63 -10.04
N VAL A 120 18.67 -1.11 -9.78
CA VAL A 120 17.78 -0.64 -10.83
C VAL A 120 18.35 0.65 -11.42
N MET A 121 18.86 1.57 -10.60
CA MET A 121 19.53 2.79 -11.08
C MET A 121 20.69 2.47 -12.02
N TYR A 122 21.54 1.52 -11.64
CA TYR A 122 22.61 1.03 -12.53
C TYR A 122 22.07 0.54 -13.88
N ARG A 123 20.97 -0.24 -13.90
CA ARG A 123 20.35 -0.71 -15.16
C ARG A 123 19.74 0.42 -15.98
N GLN A 124 18.96 1.32 -15.37
CA GLN A 124 18.33 2.45 -16.06
C GLN A 124 19.39 3.36 -16.69
N LEU A 125 20.50 3.65 -15.99
CA LEU A 125 21.60 4.45 -16.52
C LEU A 125 22.23 3.79 -17.76
N ARG A 126 22.40 2.46 -17.76
CA ARG A 126 22.90 1.72 -18.93
C ARG A 126 21.92 1.75 -20.10
N GLU A 127 20.64 1.60 -19.82
CA GLU A 127 19.58 1.70 -20.84
C GLU A 127 19.49 3.12 -21.44
N ALA A 128 19.89 4.13 -20.67
CA ALA A 128 20.03 5.52 -21.11
C ALA A 128 21.42 5.85 -21.71
N ASP A 129 22.21 4.85 -22.09
CA ASP A 129 23.55 4.97 -22.67
C ASP A 129 24.55 5.80 -21.82
N GLN A 130 24.37 5.84 -20.49
CA GLN A 130 25.33 6.45 -19.56
C GLN A 130 26.38 5.44 -19.06
N ASP A 131 27.57 5.94 -18.68
CA ASP A 131 28.64 5.14 -18.09
C ASP A 131 28.32 4.77 -16.63
N ALA A 132 27.45 3.77 -16.47
CA ALA A 132 27.00 3.30 -15.17
C ALA A 132 28.13 2.67 -14.34
N ASP A 133 29.19 2.15 -14.98
CA ASP A 133 30.34 1.58 -14.26
C ASP A 133 31.19 2.68 -13.62
N ALA A 134 31.47 3.77 -14.34
CA ALA A 134 32.12 4.94 -13.76
C ALA A 134 31.26 5.60 -12.66
N LEU A 135 29.94 5.68 -12.87
CA LEU A 135 29.01 6.19 -11.86
C LEU A 135 28.93 5.27 -10.63
N ALA A 136 28.98 3.95 -10.80
CA ALA A 136 29.01 2.99 -9.70
C ALA A 136 30.31 3.09 -8.88
N ALA A 137 31.45 3.33 -9.53
CA ALA A 137 32.71 3.57 -8.85
C ALA A 137 32.69 4.88 -8.04
N ARG A 138 32.06 5.93 -8.59
CA ARG A 138 31.97 7.26 -7.94
C ARG A 138 30.90 7.32 -6.84
N TYR A 139 29.78 6.63 -7.02
CA TYR A 139 28.60 6.70 -6.14
C TYR A 139 28.07 5.30 -5.76
N PRO A 140 28.86 4.42 -5.11
CA PRO A 140 28.53 3.00 -4.91
C PRO A 140 27.28 2.73 -4.03
N ASN A 141 26.81 3.74 -3.29
CA ASN A 141 25.59 3.67 -2.48
C ASN A 141 24.31 4.00 -3.28
N ILE A 142 24.47 4.66 -4.42
CA ILE A 142 23.38 5.15 -5.29
C ILE A 142 23.32 4.36 -6.60
N VAL A 143 24.47 3.97 -7.14
CA VAL A 143 24.59 3.18 -8.36
C VAL A 143 25.44 1.96 -8.04
N ASN A 144 24.90 0.75 -8.21
CA ASN A 144 25.64 -0.48 -7.94
C ASN A 144 24.97 -1.67 -8.64
N PRO A 145 25.69 -2.56 -9.35
CA PRO A 145 25.06 -3.74 -9.96
C PRO A 145 24.41 -4.69 -8.95
N SER A 146 24.83 -4.63 -7.67
CA SER A 146 24.25 -5.43 -6.59
C SER A 146 23.18 -4.67 -5.81
N ARG A 147 22.10 -5.38 -5.44
CA ARG A 147 21.02 -4.85 -4.60
C ARG A 147 21.50 -4.39 -3.20
N GLY A 148 20.68 -3.61 -2.50
CA GLY A 148 20.97 -3.16 -1.13
C GLY A 148 21.29 -1.67 -0.99
N GLY A 149 21.97 -1.34 0.12
CA GLY A 149 22.26 0.05 0.50
C GLY A 149 21.04 0.79 1.08
N TYR A 150 20.01 0.06 1.48
CA TYR A 150 18.78 0.63 2.03
C TYR A 150 19.03 1.29 3.38
N VAL A 151 18.44 2.47 3.56
CA VAL A 151 18.41 3.24 4.81
C VAL A 151 16.99 3.21 5.41
N GLY A 152 15.97 3.18 4.55
CA GLY A 152 14.56 3.14 4.94
C GLY A 152 13.96 4.50 5.29
N LYS A 153 12.61 4.58 5.22
CA LYS A 153 11.81 5.77 5.56
C LYS A 153 12.32 7.04 4.84
N ALA A 154 12.48 8.14 5.57
CA ALA A 154 13.00 9.41 5.05
C ALA A 154 14.41 9.30 4.44
N GLY A 155 15.21 8.32 4.86
CA GLY A 155 16.54 8.08 4.30
C GLY A 155 16.52 7.64 2.84
N GLU A 156 15.46 6.95 2.40
CA GLU A 156 15.30 6.58 0.98
C GLU A 156 15.09 7.81 0.10
N HIS A 157 14.40 8.83 0.60
CA HIS A 157 14.26 10.10 -0.12
C HIS A 157 15.57 10.87 -0.23
N MET A 158 16.47 10.74 0.75
CA MET A 158 17.82 11.30 0.63
C MET A 158 18.62 10.60 -0.47
N ARG A 159 18.51 9.26 -0.55
CA ARG A 159 19.13 8.48 -1.62
C ARG A 159 18.56 8.84 -2.99
N LEU A 160 17.23 8.93 -3.09
CA LEU A 160 16.58 9.34 -4.33
C LEU A 160 17.01 10.76 -4.75
N ALA A 161 17.11 11.71 -3.82
CA ALA A 161 17.57 13.06 -4.13
C ALA A 161 19.01 13.08 -4.67
N GLN A 162 19.91 12.24 -4.13
CA GLN A 162 21.26 12.07 -4.66
C GLN A 162 21.24 11.44 -6.06
N ALA A 163 20.38 10.46 -6.30
CA ALA A 163 20.22 9.84 -7.61
C ALA A 163 19.66 10.83 -8.65
N ILE A 164 18.70 11.68 -8.28
CA ILE A 164 18.13 12.73 -9.14
C ILE A 164 19.20 13.73 -9.60
N ALA A 165 20.21 13.98 -8.77
CA ALA A 165 21.34 14.84 -9.15
C ALA A 165 22.28 14.19 -10.18
N ILE A 166 22.22 12.87 -10.37
CA ILE A 166 22.92 12.14 -11.43
C ILE A 166 22.06 12.15 -12.69
N ASP A 167 20.85 11.59 -12.59
CA ASP A 167 19.88 11.54 -13.66
C ASP A 167 18.47 11.40 -13.07
N ARG A 168 17.59 12.36 -13.34
CA ARG A 168 16.25 12.43 -12.71
C ARG A 168 15.37 11.27 -13.14
N ASP A 169 15.29 10.98 -14.43
CA ASP A 169 14.32 10.02 -14.94
C ASP A 169 14.74 8.59 -14.56
N CYS A 170 16.04 8.29 -14.68
CA CYS A 170 16.60 7.02 -14.19
C CYS A 170 16.35 6.87 -12.68
N ALA A 171 16.54 7.94 -11.89
CA ALA A 171 16.35 7.90 -10.45
C ALA A 171 14.90 7.61 -10.05
N LEU A 172 13.93 8.33 -10.64
CA LEU A 172 12.51 8.13 -10.37
C LEU A 172 12.04 6.74 -10.81
N ALA A 173 12.55 6.25 -11.94
CA ALA A 173 12.27 4.91 -12.46
C ALA A 173 12.82 3.81 -11.52
N SER A 174 13.87 4.13 -10.76
CA SER A 174 14.60 3.19 -9.90
C SER A 174 14.09 3.12 -8.47
N ALA A 175 12.96 3.73 -8.16
CA ALA A 175 12.29 3.60 -6.88
C ALA A 175 10.94 2.86 -7.01
N SER A 176 10.55 2.12 -5.98
CA SER A 176 9.16 1.71 -5.79
C SER A 176 8.41 2.75 -4.96
N TRP A 177 7.11 2.90 -5.22
CA TRP A 177 6.34 4.02 -4.70
C TRP A 177 5.02 3.61 -4.04
N GLY A 178 4.68 4.33 -2.97
CA GLY A 178 3.38 4.32 -2.33
C GLY A 178 3.00 3.02 -1.63
N LEU A 179 1.69 2.89 -1.37
CA LEU A 179 1.06 1.78 -0.64
C LEU A 179 1.48 0.40 -1.15
N PHE A 180 1.49 0.24 -2.48
CA PHE A 180 1.67 -1.04 -3.16
C PHE A 180 3.09 -1.24 -3.69
N GLN A 181 3.98 -0.27 -3.52
CA GLN A 181 5.39 -0.36 -3.94
C GLN A 181 5.55 -0.72 -5.43
N VAL A 182 4.75 -0.09 -6.30
CA VAL A 182 4.90 -0.23 -7.76
C VAL A 182 6.20 0.46 -8.20
N MET A 183 7.02 -0.23 -8.99
CA MET A 183 8.28 0.30 -9.48
C MET A 183 8.08 1.38 -10.54
N GLY A 184 8.86 2.48 -10.44
CA GLY A 184 8.77 3.64 -11.31
C GLY A 184 9.07 3.33 -12.78
N TYR A 185 9.97 2.39 -13.09
CA TYR A 185 10.29 2.00 -14.46
C TYR A 185 9.09 1.40 -15.22
N HIS A 186 7.99 1.06 -14.54
CA HIS A 186 6.76 0.64 -15.20
C HIS A 186 5.93 1.79 -15.77
N TRP A 187 6.28 3.06 -15.53
CA TRP A 187 5.47 4.23 -15.89
C TRP A 187 4.89 4.18 -17.31
N GLU A 188 5.70 3.79 -18.30
CA GLU A 188 5.30 3.73 -19.71
C GLU A 188 4.29 2.59 -19.95
N ARG A 189 4.59 1.38 -19.46
CA ARG A 189 3.69 0.22 -19.53
C ARG A 189 2.34 0.51 -18.85
N LEU A 190 2.36 1.35 -17.82
CA LEU A 190 1.17 1.77 -17.07
C LEU A 190 0.46 2.98 -17.70
N GLY A 191 0.92 3.47 -18.85
CA GLY A 191 0.28 4.54 -19.59
C GLY A 191 0.39 5.92 -18.93
N TYR A 192 1.42 6.15 -18.12
CA TYR A 192 1.76 7.51 -17.68
C TYR A 192 2.57 8.20 -18.80
N PRO A 193 2.48 9.53 -18.95
CA PRO A 193 3.19 10.25 -20.02
C PRO A 193 4.70 10.41 -19.74
N SER A 194 5.12 10.30 -18.49
CA SER A 194 6.51 10.30 -18.08
C SER A 194 6.66 9.68 -16.69
N VAL A 195 7.88 9.33 -16.32
CA VAL A 195 8.19 8.87 -14.95
C VAL A 195 7.95 9.96 -13.90
N GLN A 196 8.13 11.24 -14.27
CA GLN A 196 7.77 12.37 -13.42
C GLN A 196 6.26 12.41 -13.16
N ALA A 197 5.44 12.26 -14.19
CA ALA A 197 3.98 12.23 -14.02
C ALA A 197 3.52 11.03 -13.18
N PHE A 198 4.20 9.88 -13.30
CA PHE A 198 3.98 8.75 -12.40
C PHE A 198 4.32 9.11 -10.95
N ALA A 199 5.50 9.69 -10.69
CA ALA A 199 5.92 10.09 -9.34
C ALA A 199 4.97 11.16 -8.73
N ASP A 200 4.53 12.13 -9.53
CA ASP A 200 3.56 13.15 -9.12
C ASP A 200 2.21 12.51 -8.76
N ALA A 201 1.74 11.52 -9.53
CA ALA A 201 0.55 10.76 -9.19
C ALA A 201 0.72 10.03 -7.85
N MET A 202 1.87 9.40 -7.58
CA MET A 202 2.15 8.74 -6.31
C MET A 202 2.16 9.70 -5.12
N GLN A 203 2.56 10.96 -5.34
CA GLN A 203 2.53 12.04 -4.35
C GLN A 203 1.10 12.59 -4.11
N SER A 204 0.21 12.49 -5.09
CA SER A 204 -1.13 13.11 -5.03
C SER A 204 -2.10 12.47 -4.02
N GLY A 205 -1.95 11.17 -3.74
CA GLY A 205 -2.80 10.47 -2.78
C GLY A 205 -2.76 8.95 -2.94
N GLU A 206 -3.23 8.26 -1.91
CA GLU A 206 -3.31 6.79 -1.88
C GLU A 206 -4.25 6.23 -2.94
N GLY A 207 -5.30 6.96 -3.33
CA GLY A 207 -6.16 6.58 -4.45
C GLY A 207 -5.39 6.48 -5.78
N ALA A 208 -4.46 7.40 -6.05
CA ALA A 208 -3.59 7.33 -7.22
C ALA A 208 -2.54 6.21 -7.08
N GLN A 209 -2.05 5.93 -5.87
CA GLN A 209 -1.17 4.79 -5.61
C GLN A 209 -1.89 3.45 -5.86
N LEU A 210 -3.18 3.35 -5.50
CA LEU A 210 -4.02 2.21 -5.85
C LEU A 210 -4.24 2.13 -7.37
N ASP A 211 -4.47 3.26 -8.05
CA ASP A 211 -4.62 3.28 -9.52
C ASP A 211 -3.38 2.70 -10.22
N ALA A 212 -2.17 3.07 -9.79
CA ALA A 212 -0.94 2.47 -10.34
C ALA A 212 -0.87 0.95 -10.12
N PHE A 213 -1.30 0.46 -8.96
CA PHE A 213 -1.39 -0.98 -8.69
C PHE A 213 -2.43 -1.66 -9.60
N VAL A 214 -3.62 -1.06 -9.77
CA VAL A 214 -4.67 -1.57 -10.65
C VAL A 214 -4.14 -1.67 -12.08
N ARG A 215 -3.53 -0.61 -12.60
CA ARG A 215 -2.90 -0.61 -13.94
C ARG A 215 -1.82 -1.67 -14.05
N PHE A 216 -1.03 -1.88 -13.00
CA PHE A 216 0.03 -2.90 -12.98
C PHE A 216 -0.56 -4.29 -13.13
N VAL A 217 -1.58 -4.62 -12.34
CA VAL A 217 -2.32 -5.89 -12.46
C VAL A 217 -2.94 -6.04 -13.84
N THR A 218 -3.65 -5.02 -14.33
CA THR A 218 -4.30 -5.06 -15.65
C THR A 218 -3.30 -5.24 -16.79
N SER A 219 -2.10 -4.66 -16.68
CA SER A 219 -1.05 -4.77 -17.69
C SER A 219 -0.40 -6.15 -17.76
N ASP A 220 -0.65 -7.03 -16.79
CA ASP A 220 -0.11 -8.40 -16.70
C ASP A 220 -1.25 -9.44 -16.78
N PRO A 221 -1.48 -10.06 -17.96
CA PRO A 221 -2.57 -11.01 -18.14
C PRO A 221 -2.51 -12.22 -17.20
N ALA A 222 -1.31 -12.68 -16.81
CA ALA A 222 -1.15 -13.82 -15.92
C ALA A 222 -1.54 -13.44 -14.49
N LEU A 223 -1.10 -12.27 -14.02
CA LEU A 223 -1.43 -11.74 -12.70
C LEU A 223 -2.93 -11.41 -12.60
N HIS A 224 -3.49 -10.74 -13.61
CA HIS A 224 -4.91 -10.43 -13.66
C HIS A 224 -5.80 -11.69 -13.68
N LYS A 225 -5.43 -12.70 -14.47
CA LYS A 225 -6.11 -13.99 -14.49
C LYS A 225 -6.04 -14.71 -13.15
N ALA A 226 -4.89 -14.66 -12.47
CA ALA A 226 -4.72 -15.24 -11.14
C ALA A 226 -5.64 -14.56 -10.11
N LEU A 227 -5.72 -13.22 -10.13
CA LEU A 227 -6.62 -12.46 -9.25
C LEU A 227 -8.09 -12.80 -9.53
N THR A 228 -8.50 -12.73 -10.79
CA THR A 228 -9.89 -12.99 -11.22
C THR A 228 -10.33 -14.42 -10.88
N GLY A 229 -9.42 -15.39 -11.03
CA GLY A 229 -9.68 -16.79 -10.71
C GLY A 229 -9.56 -17.15 -9.21
N GLY A 230 -9.30 -16.17 -8.33
CA GLY A 230 -9.07 -16.41 -6.89
C GLY A 230 -7.87 -17.33 -6.61
N LYS A 231 -6.87 -17.34 -7.50
CA LYS A 231 -5.69 -18.22 -7.41
C LYS A 231 -4.61 -17.56 -6.54
N TRP A 232 -4.86 -17.46 -5.24
CA TRP A 232 -4.04 -16.67 -4.30
C TRP A 232 -2.56 -17.05 -4.29
N SER A 233 -2.20 -18.33 -4.37
CA SER A 233 -0.80 -18.75 -4.46
C SER A 233 -0.13 -18.34 -5.77
N ALA A 234 -0.86 -18.37 -6.89
CA ALA A 234 -0.33 -17.92 -8.18
C ALA A 234 -0.20 -16.39 -8.22
N PHE A 235 -1.20 -15.67 -7.71
CA PHE A 235 -1.18 -14.22 -7.58
C PHE A 235 -0.01 -13.76 -6.69
N ALA A 236 0.14 -14.35 -5.50
CA ALA A 236 1.22 -14.01 -4.57
C ALA A 236 2.60 -14.32 -5.16
N ALA A 237 2.76 -15.43 -5.89
CA ALA A 237 4.04 -15.76 -6.54
C ALA A 237 4.42 -14.74 -7.63
N LEU A 238 3.45 -14.30 -8.43
CA LEU A 238 3.67 -13.33 -9.50
C LEU A 238 3.93 -11.92 -8.95
N TYR A 239 3.24 -11.53 -7.87
CA TYR A 239 3.34 -10.19 -7.29
C TYR A 239 4.53 -10.03 -6.31
N ASN A 240 4.67 -10.96 -5.36
CA ASN A 240 5.70 -10.91 -4.31
C ASN A 240 6.98 -11.68 -4.66
N GLY A 241 6.99 -12.38 -5.80
CA GLY A 241 8.11 -13.19 -6.24
C GLY A 241 8.20 -14.58 -5.59
N PRO A 242 9.26 -15.36 -5.88
CA PRO A 242 9.35 -16.78 -5.54
C PRO A 242 9.33 -17.07 -4.03
N ALA A 243 9.74 -16.10 -3.20
CA ALA A 243 9.78 -16.22 -1.74
C ALA A 243 8.46 -15.85 -1.04
N TYR A 244 7.34 -15.71 -1.76
CA TYR A 244 6.07 -15.25 -1.18
C TYR A 244 5.57 -16.13 -0.01
N LYS A 245 5.89 -17.42 -0.03
CA LYS A 245 5.47 -18.38 1.01
C LYS A 245 6.10 -18.10 2.36
N ASP A 246 7.30 -17.56 2.40
CA ASP A 246 8.02 -17.25 3.64
C ASP A 246 7.24 -16.24 4.50
N ASN A 247 6.43 -15.40 3.85
CA ASN A 247 5.57 -14.40 4.49
C ASN A 247 4.09 -14.78 4.49
N LEU A 248 3.74 -16.00 4.05
CA LEU A 248 2.37 -16.54 3.98
C LEU A 248 1.40 -15.64 3.20
N TYR A 249 1.86 -14.95 2.16
CA TYR A 249 1.03 -14.01 1.38
C TYR A 249 -0.23 -14.67 0.84
N ASP A 250 -0.11 -15.88 0.29
CA ASP A 250 -1.21 -16.65 -0.27
C ASP A 250 -2.26 -17.03 0.78
N VAL A 251 -1.83 -17.52 1.94
CA VAL A 251 -2.74 -17.89 3.04
C VAL A 251 -3.44 -16.65 3.60
N LYS A 252 -2.71 -15.53 3.74
CA LYS A 252 -3.28 -14.26 4.21
C LYS A 252 -4.34 -13.73 3.24
N LEU A 253 -4.02 -13.71 1.93
CA LEU A 253 -4.95 -13.30 0.88
C LEU A 253 -6.22 -14.18 0.88
N ALA A 254 -6.05 -15.50 0.91
CA ALA A 254 -7.18 -16.44 0.90
C ALA A 254 -8.10 -16.25 2.11
N ARG A 255 -7.52 -16.08 3.31
CA ARG A 255 -8.28 -15.85 4.55
C ARG A 255 -8.98 -14.50 4.56
N ALA A 256 -8.30 -13.44 4.14
CA ALA A 256 -8.88 -12.11 4.05
C ALA A 256 -10.04 -12.09 3.04
N PHE A 257 -9.87 -12.73 1.87
CA PHE A 257 -10.92 -12.84 0.87
C PHE A 257 -12.14 -13.59 1.39
N ALA A 258 -11.96 -14.75 2.03
CA ALA A 258 -13.07 -15.53 2.58
C ALA A 258 -13.84 -14.72 3.64
N ARG A 259 -13.13 -13.98 4.51
CA ARG A 259 -13.75 -13.10 5.50
C ARG A 259 -14.57 -11.99 4.84
N TYR A 260 -13.99 -11.25 3.89
CA TYR A 260 -14.70 -10.17 3.22
C TYR A 260 -15.86 -10.65 2.36
N GLN A 261 -15.75 -11.83 1.75
CA GLN A 261 -16.84 -12.44 1.01
C GLN A 261 -18.02 -12.81 1.93
N ALA A 262 -17.76 -13.28 3.15
CA ALA A 262 -18.82 -13.53 4.13
C ALA A 262 -19.49 -12.21 4.57
N GLU A 263 -18.70 -11.19 4.89
CA GLU A 263 -19.21 -9.85 5.26
C GLU A 263 -20.12 -9.25 4.16
N GLU A 264 -19.73 -9.37 2.89
CA GLU A 264 -20.53 -8.85 1.77
C GLU A 264 -21.85 -9.61 1.56
N ARG A 265 -21.89 -10.91 1.89
CA ARG A 265 -23.14 -11.70 1.82
C ARG A 265 -24.09 -11.37 2.95
N GLU A 266 -23.59 -11.06 4.14
CA GLU A 266 -24.41 -10.67 5.29
C GLU A 266 -25.02 -9.27 5.13
N ALA A 267 -24.38 -8.40 4.33
CA ALA A 267 -24.82 -7.05 4.07
C ALA A 267 -25.81 -6.92 2.88
N ALA A 268 -25.98 -7.98 2.07
CA ALA A 268 -26.83 -8.02 0.88
C ALA A 268 -28.23 -8.58 1.17
#